data_AF-F4C0Y4-F1
#
_entry.id   AF-F4C0Y4-F1
#
_cell.length_a   1.000
_cell.length_b   1.000
_cell.length_c   1.000
_cell.angle_alpha   90.00
_cell.angle_beta   90.00
_cell.angle_gamma   90.00
#
_symmetry.space_group_name_H-M   'P 1'
#
loop_
_entity.id
_entity.type
_entity.pdbx_description
1 polymer ?
#
loop_
_entity_poly.entity_id
_entity_poly.type
_entity_poly.pdbx_seq_one_letter_code
_entity_poly.pdbx_strand_id
1 'polypeptide(L)'
;MKKSIILIAFLLFVLEAAKATDNAKDSLLAVFKQSETRLFNDVAGLSEQQVNFKADTASWSIGQCLEHITKTEHMLLGMVQDLMKQPANPEKRTALKGTDSDVIGMMQNRTQKFKAPEPLQPDKQSYQLTKVLDDFKKQRAITLDFIKNTPLDDLRNHLTITPAKEYADAYRMLLYIAGHSLRHTEQIEEVKGASTFPKK
;
A
#
# COMPACT_ATOMS: atom_id res chain seq x y z
N MET A 1 -6.44 -21.05 29.66
CA MET A 1 -7.48 -21.41 28.67
C MET A 1 -8.26 -20.14 28.31
N LYS A 2 -8.75 -20.05 27.06
CA LYS A 2 -9.29 -18.87 26.32
C LYS A 2 -8.26 -18.16 25.45
N LYS A 3 -7.82 -18.88 24.41
CA LYS A 3 -7.28 -18.28 23.18
C LYS A 3 -8.47 -17.64 22.46
N SER A 4 -8.48 -16.32 22.35
CA SER A 4 -9.50 -15.60 21.61
C SER A 4 -9.48 -16.01 20.15
N ILE A 5 -10.52 -16.73 19.75
CA ILE A 5 -10.91 -16.96 18.36
C ILE A 5 -11.51 -15.64 17.88
N ILE A 6 -10.67 -14.77 17.32
CA ILE A 6 -11.10 -13.67 16.42
C ILE A 6 -10.12 -13.66 15.23
N LEU A 7 -9.96 -14.82 14.61
CA LEU A 7 -9.65 -14.94 13.19
C LEU A 7 -10.91 -15.58 12.62
N ILE A 8 -11.35 -15.20 11.41
CA ILE A 8 -12.62 -15.61 10.75
C ILE A 8 -13.80 -14.64 10.98
N ALA A 9 -13.58 -13.34 10.74
CA ALA A 9 -14.66 -12.45 10.31
C ALA A 9 -14.29 -11.60 9.08
N PHE A 10 -13.00 -11.40 8.81
CA PHE A 10 -12.55 -10.57 7.68
C PHE A 10 -12.46 -11.31 6.33
N LEU A 11 -12.50 -12.64 6.32
CA LEU A 11 -12.50 -13.39 5.05
C LEU A 11 -13.85 -13.31 4.31
N LEU A 12 -14.95 -12.99 5.01
CA LEU A 12 -16.29 -12.96 4.43
C LEU A 12 -16.58 -11.67 3.64
N PHE A 13 -15.91 -10.56 3.96
CA PHE A 13 -16.12 -9.29 3.23
C PHE A 13 -15.33 -9.21 1.91
N VAL A 14 -14.38 -10.11 1.68
CA VAL A 14 -13.65 -10.21 0.40
C VAL A 14 -14.57 -10.73 -0.71
N LEU A 15 -15.59 -11.53 -0.37
CA LEU A 15 -16.53 -12.09 -1.36
C LEU A 15 -17.56 -11.09 -1.87
N GLU A 16 -18.01 -10.14 -1.04
CA GLU A 16 -19.08 -9.21 -1.44
C GLU A 16 -18.59 -8.19 -2.49
N ALA A 17 -17.33 -7.75 -2.39
CA ALA A 17 -16.71 -6.84 -3.35
C ALA A 17 -16.35 -7.50 -4.70
N ALA A 18 -16.42 -8.84 -4.77
CA ALA A 18 -16.02 -9.64 -5.92
C ALA A 18 -17.21 -10.05 -6.83
N LYS A 19 -18.39 -9.44 -6.67
CA LYS A 19 -19.45 -9.55 -7.69
C LYS A 19 -19.05 -8.75 -8.94
N ALA A 20 -18.44 -9.45 -9.88
CA ALA A 20 -18.05 -8.96 -11.20
C ALA A 20 -19.28 -8.55 -12.02
N THR A 21 -19.58 -7.24 -12.01
CA THR A 21 -19.48 -6.27 -13.12
C THR A 21 -20.34 -5.07 -12.74
N ASP A 22 -19.72 -4.05 -12.13
CA ASP A 22 -20.06 -2.63 -12.30
C ASP A 22 -18.93 -1.79 -11.68
N ASN A 23 -17.87 -1.67 -12.50
CA ASN A 23 -16.70 -0.79 -12.40
C ASN A 23 -15.51 -1.24 -11.52
N ALA A 24 -14.58 -2.03 -12.09
CA ALA A 24 -13.30 -2.37 -11.45
C ALA A 24 -12.48 -1.13 -11.02
N LYS A 25 -12.71 0.03 -11.63
CA LYS A 25 -12.14 1.30 -11.18
C LYS A 25 -12.64 1.69 -9.78
N ASP A 26 -13.91 1.42 -9.47
CA ASP A 26 -14.48 1.67 -8.15
C ASP A 26 -13.91 0.70 -7.12
N SER A 27 -13.67 -0.56 -7.49
CA SER A 27 -12.93 -1.50 -6.64
C SER A 27 -11.51 -1.00 -6.33
N LEU A 28 -10.79 -0.49 -7.34
CA LEU A 28 -9.46 0.11 -7.14
C LEU A 28 -9.52 1.30 -6.18
N LEU A 29 -10.43 2.25 -6.42
CA LEU A 29 -10.63 3.41 -5.55
C LEU A 29 -11.01 3.00 -4.12
N ALA A 30 -11.84 1.96 -3.97
CA ALA A 30 -12.24 1.43 -2.67
C ALA A 30 -11.04 0.86 -1.89
N VAL A 31 -10.14 0.11 -2.55
CA VAL A 31 -8.93 -0.42 -1.91
C VAL A 31 -7.99 0.72 -1.47
N PHE A 32 -7.84 1.76 -2.29
CA PHE A 32 -7.10 2.96 -1.88
C PHE A 32 -7.74 3.67 -0.69
N LYS A 33 -9.08 3.79 -0.67
CA LYS A 33 -9.79 4.42 0.46
C LYS A 33 -9.67 3.59 1.75
N GLN A 34 -9.75 2.27 1.63
CA GLN A 34 -9.60 1.34 2.75
C GLN A 34 -8.20 1.42 3.36
N SER A 35 -7.15 1.40 2.53
CA SER A 35 -5.76 1.49 3.00
C SER A 35 -5.48 2.81 3.72
N GLU A 36 -5.97 3.94 3.19
CA GLU A 36 -5.88 5.25 3.85
C GLU A 36 -6.61 5.25 5.20
N THR A 37 -7.85 4.78 5.21
CA THR A 37 -8.69 4.78 6.42
C THR A 37 -8.05 3.94 7.52
N ARG A 38 -7.56 2.75 7.19
CA ARG A 38 -6.89 1.88 8.15
C ARG A 38 -5.63 2.54 8.70
N LEU A 39 -4.78 3.09 7.83
CA LEU A 39 -3.56 3.77 8.25
C LEU A 39 -3.84 4.92 9.22
N PHE A 40 -4.82 5.78 8.91
CA PHE A 40 -5.18 6.91 9.78
C PHE A 40 -5.77 6.47 11.11
N ASN A 41 -6.62 5.45 11.12
CA ASN A 41 -7.15 4.89 12.36
C ASN A 41 -6.02 4.33 13.24
N ASP A 42 -5.02 3.68 12.63
CA ASP A 42 -3.94 3.05 13.37
C ASP A 42 -3.00 4.04 14.06
N VAL A 43 -2.78 5.20 13.45
CA VAL A 43 -1.86 6.22 13.96
C VAL A 43 -2.57 7.36 14.70
N ALA A 44 -3.89 7.31 14.79
CA ALA A 44 -4.70 8.36 15.38
C ALA A 44 -4.26 8.69 16.83
N GLY A 45 -3.92 9.96 17.04
CA GLY A 45 -3.59 10.50 18.35
C GLY A 45 -2.30 9.98 18.97
N LEU A 46 -1.42 9.30 18.24
CA LEU A 46 -0.12 8.90 18.79
C LEU A 46 0.70 10.13 19.22
N SER A 47 1.41 10.02 20.34
CA SER A 47 2.33 11.06 20.78
C SER A 47 3.61 11.09 19.93
N GLU A 48 4.37 12.19 19.98
CA GLU A 48 5.67 12.25 19.28
C GLU A 48 6.62 11.15 19.72
N GLN A 49 6.62 10.78 21.01
CA GLN A 49 7.42 9.67 21.53
C GLN A 49 7.01 8.34 20.89
N GLN A 50 5.70 8.08 20.74
CA GLN A 50 5.18 6.87 20.10
C GLN A 50 5.48 6.83 18.60
N VAL A 51 5.38 7.97 17.91
CA VAL A 51 5.64 8.10 16.47
C VAL A 51 7.11 7.80 16.15
N ASN A 52 8.02 8.21 17.04
CA ASN A 52 9.46 8.05 16.88
C ASN A 52 10.03 6.82 17.57
N PHE A 53 9.20 6.05 18.29
CA PHE A 53 9.64 4.83 18.96
C PHE A 53 10.11 3.78 17.95
N LYS A 54 11.21 3.11 18.28
CA LYS A 54 11.74 1.95 17.55
C LYS A 54 11.85 0.80 18.55
N ALA A 55 11.31 -0.37 18.18
CA ALA A 55 11.38 -1.56 19.03
C ALA A 55 12.84 -2.06 19.22
N ASP A 56 13.68 -1.86 18.21
CA ASP A 56 15.10 -2.18 18.21
C ASP A 56 15.86 -1.29 17.18
N THR A 57 17.18 -1.46 17.07
CA THR A 57 18.04 -0.66 16.20
C THR A 57 17.82 -0.89 14.70
N ALA A 58 17.30 -2.06 14.31
CA ALA A 58 17.00 -2.43 12.93
C ALA A 58 15.57 -2.09 12.51
N SER A 59 14.64 -2.03 13.46
CA SER A 59 13.23 -1.72 13.26
C SER A 59 13.01 -0.27 12.83
N TRP A 60 12.05 -0.02 11.94
CA TRP A 60 11.60 1.33 11.63
C TRP A 60 10.65 1.85 12.71
N SER A 61 10.66 3.16 12.94
CA SER A 61 9.60 3.81 13.72
C SER A 61 8.31 3.94 12.89
N ILE A 62 7.23 4.37 13.55
CA ILE A 62 5.96 4.64 12.88
C ILE A 62 6.11 5.80 11.89
N GLY A 63 6.81 6.88 12.27
CA GLY A 63 7.14 8.00 11.39
C GLY A 63 7.93 7.57 10.15
N GLN A 64 8.90 6.68 10.34
CA GLN A 64 9.69 6.10 9.24
C GLN A 64 8.84 5.24 8.29
N CYS A 65 7.89 4.46 8.83
CA CYS A 65 6.96 3.72 7.98
C CYS A 65 6.06 4.67 7.15
N LEU A 66 5.54 5.74 7.76
CA LEU A 66 4.70 6.72 7.08
C LEU A 66 5.44 7.46 5.95
N GLU A 67 6.69 7.87 6.20
CA GLU A 67 7.53 8.47 5.17
C GLU A 67 7.79 7.48 4.03
N HIS A 68 8.15 6.24 4.35
CA HIS A 68 8.44 5.22 3.35
C HIS A 68 7.25 4.92 2.44
N ILE A 69 6.05 4.81 3.02
CA ILE A 69 4.80 4.64 2.23
C ILE A 69 4.67 5.79 1.23
N THR A 70 4.85 7.03 1.69
CA THR A 70 4.70 8.23 0.86
C THR A 70 5.74 8.29 -0.27
N LYS A 71 7.04 8.06 0.04
CA LYS A 71 8.12 8.03 -0.96
C LYS A 71 7.89 6.93 -2.01
N THR A 72 7.48 5.75 -1.56
CA THR A 72 7.27 4.60 -2.45
C THR A 72 6.03 4.78 -3.32
N GLU A 73 4.93 5.32 -2.78
CA GLU A 73 3.74 5.66 -3.57
C GLU A 73 4.06 6.69 -4.66
N HIS A 74 4.81 7.75 -4.32
CA HIS A 74 5.27 8.74 -5.30
C HIS A 74 6.06 8.11 -6.45
N MET A 75 7.07 7.30 -6.12
CA MET A 75 7.91 6.64 -7.12
C MET A 75 7.10 5.68 -8.00
N LEU A 76 6.27 4.81 -7.40
CA LEU A 76 5.48 3.83 -8.13
C LEU A 76 4.43 4.49 -9.02
N LEU A 77 3.80 5.57 -8.56
CA LEU A 77 2.89 6.34 -9.42
C LEU A 77 3.63 6.93 -10.62
N GLY A 78 4.84 7.47 -10.43
CA GLY A 78 5.68 7.94 -11.53
C GLY A 78 5.97 6.84 -12.57
N MET A 79 6.29 5.63 -12.11
CA MET A 79 6.49 4.47 -12.99
C MET A 79 5.21 4.11 -13.77
N VAL A 80 4.04 4.17 -13.13
CA VAL A 80 2.76 3.96 -13.81
C VAL A 80 2.53 5.05 -14.86
N GLN A 81 2.74 6.31 -14.51
CA GLN A 81 2.58 7.42 -15.44
C GLN A 81 3.52 7.32 -16.65
N ASP A 82 4.76 6.88 -16.44
CA ASP A 82 5.72 6.67 -17.53
C ASP A 82 5.34 5.47 -18.42
N LEU A 83 4.83 4.39 -17.83
CA LEU A 83 4.27 3.26 -18.58
C LEU A 83 3.11 3.71 -19.47
N MET A 84 2.23 4.57 -18.95
CA MET A 84 1.05 5.08 -19.67
C MET A 84 1.39 6.08 -20.80
N LYS A 85 2.65 6.52 -20.91
CA LYS A 85 3.14 7.29 -22.06
C LYS A 85 3.61 6.40 -23.22
N GLN A 86 3.80 5.10 -22.98
CA GLN A 86 4.19 4.14 -24.01
C GLN A 86 2.97 3.73 -24.85
N PRO A 87 3.15 3.18 -26.06
CA PRO A 87 2.06 2.60 -26.80
C PRO A 87 1.36 1.49 -25.99
N ALA A 88 0.02 1.51 -25.97
CA ALA A 88 -0.78 0.44 -25.42
C ALA A 88 -0.44 -0.89 -26.13
N ASN A 89 -0.46 -1.98 -25.36
CA ASN A 89 -0.11 -3.33 -25.80
C ASN A 89 -1.14 -4.37 -25.32
N PRO A 90 -2.43 -4.20 -25.66
CA PRO A 90 -3.53 -5.06 -25.17
C PRO A 90 -3.33 -6.54 -25.53
N GLU A 91 -2.59 -6.85 -26.59
CA GLU A 91 -2.25 -8.22 -26.99
C GLU A 91 -1.48 -8.98 -25.89
N LYS A 92 -0.75 -8.26 -25.03
CA LYS A 92 0.00 -8.85 -23.91
C LYS A 92 -0.87 -9.21 -22.71
N ARG A 93 -2.15 -8.83 -22.67
CA ARG A 93 -3.05 -9.18 -21.55
C ARG A 93 -3.17 -10.68 -21.33
N THR A 94 -3.04 -11.47 -22.39
CA THR A 94 -3.03 -12.94 -22.34
C THR A 94 -1.85 -13.52 -21.55
N ALA A 95 -0.79 -12.73 -21.33
CA ALA A 95 0.38 -13.12 -20.56
C ALA A 95 0.26 -12.78 -19.05
N LEU A 96 -0.82 -12.11 -18.62
CA LEU A 96 -1.10 -11.88 -17.21
C LEU A 96 -1.42 -13.20 -16.51
N LYS A 97 -0.78 -13.42 -15.36
CA LYS A 97 -1.02 -14.58 -14.49
C LYS A 97 -1.71 -14.14 -13.20
N GLY A 98 -2.47 -15.04 -12.59
CA GLY A 98 -3.20 -14.77 -11.34
C GLY A 98 -4.30 -13.72 -11.49
N THR A 99 -4.88 -13.36 -10.35
CA THR A 99 -6.00 -12.41 -10.22
C THR A 99 -5.55 -11.08 -9.62
N ASP A 100 -6.41 -10.07 -9.69
CA ASP A 100 -6.16 -8.79 -9.03
C ASP A 100 -6.14 -8.93 -7.49
N SER A 101 -6.93 -9.84 -6.93
CA SER A 101 -6.89 -10.14 -5.49
C SER A 101 -5.57 -10.77 -5.05
N ASP A 102 -4.92 -11.57 -5.92
CA ASP A 102 -3.62 -12.17 -5.60
C ASP A 102 -2.54 -11.11 -5.40
N VAL A 103 -2.62 -10.00 -6.15
CA VAL A 103 -1.69 -8.85 -6.01
C VAL A 103 -1.74 -8.26 -4.60
N ILE A 104 -2.95 -8.00 -4.08
CA ILE A 104 -3.13 -7.47 -2.73
C ILE A 104 -2.67 -8.50 -1.68
N GLY A 105 -3.11 -9.76 -1.83
CA GLY A 105 -2.77 -10.83 -0.91
C GLY A 105 -1.26 -11.06 -0.79
N MET A 106 -0.54 -10.98 -1.91
CA MET A 106 0.93 -11.09 -1.92
C MET A 106 1.59 -9.93 -1.16
N MET A 107 1.11 -8.70 -1.32
CA MET A 107 1.69 -7.55 -0.63
C MET A 107 1.54 -7.62 0.90
N GLN A 108 0.41 -8.14 1.37
CA GLN A 108 0.12 -8.33 2.80
C GLN A 108 0.85 -9.53 3.41
N ASN A 109 1.54 -10.36 2.61
CA ASN A 109 2.34 -11.45 3.17
C ASN A 109 3.64 -10.92 3.81
N ARG A 110 3.58 -10.63 5.11
CA ARG A 110 4.70 -10.14 5.93
C ARG A 110 5.76 -11.19 6.31
N THR A 111 5.59 -12.46 5.95
CA THR A 111 6.54 -13.54 6.34
C THR A 111 7.92 -13.37 5.69
N GLN A 112 7.98 -12.76 4.51
CA GLN A 112 9.21 -12.38 3.84
C GLN A 112 9.46 -10.89 4.03
N LYS A 113 10.66 -10.51 4.47
CA LYS A 113 11.05 -9.11 4.66
C LYS A 113 12.03 -8.70 3.55
N PHE A 114 11.72 -7.59 2.89
CA PHE A 114 12.58 -7.02 1.85
C PHE A 114 13.26 -5.77 2.38
N LYS A 115 14.52 -5.55 1.99
CA LYS A 115 15.22 -4.30 2.28
C LYS A 115 14.82 -3.27 1.22
N ALA A 116 14.38 -2.10 1.66
CA ALA A 116 14.12 -0.99 0.76
C ALA A 116 15.41 -0.53 0.07
N PRO A 117 15.37 -0.22 -1.24
CA PRO A 117 16.45 0.47 -1.93
C PRO A 117 16.82 1.77 -1.23
N GLU A 118 18.08 2.18 -1.31
CA GLU A 118 18.62 3.34 -0.59
C GLU A 118 17.81 4.64 -0.77
N PRO A 119 17.34 5.02 -1.98
CA PRO A 119 16.52 6.22 -2.17
C PRO A 119 15.14 6.18 -1.48
N LEU A 120 14.64 4.98 -1.16
CA LEU A 120 13.36 4.78 -0.51
C LEU A 120 13.51 4.54 0.99
N GLN A 121 14.73 4.46 1.52
CA GLN A 121 14.90 4.35 2.96
C GLN A 121 14.41 5.61 3.66
N PRO A 122 13.74 5.47 4.80
CA PRO A 122 13.30 6.63 5.56
C PRO A 122 14.49 7.33 6.20
N ASP A 123 14.35 8.64 6.38
CA ASP A 123 15.39 9.47 6.97
C ASP A 123 15.62 9.08 8.44
N LYS A 124 16.76 9.50 8.99
CA LYS A 124 17.10 9.27 10.41
C LYS A 124 16.65 10.43 11.32
N GLN A 125 15.73 11.26 10.85
CA GLN A 125 15.22 12.42 11.58
C GLN A 125 14.06 12.05 12.51
N SER A 126 13.75 12.94 13.45
CA SER A 126 12.51 12.86 14.23
C SER A 126 11.33 13.34 13.39
N TYR A 127 10.18 12.68 13.56
CA TYR A 127 8.95 12.96 12.82
C TYR A 127 7.89 13.58 13.71
N GLN A 128 7.17 14.54 13.14
CA GLN A 128 5.89 15.02 13.65
C GLN A 128 4.78 14.34 12.89
N LEU A 129 3.85 13.70 13.60
CA LEU A 129 2.78 12.90 12.99
C LEU A 129 1.95 13.71 11.98
N THR A 130 1.57 14.93 12.35
CA THR A 130 0.78 15.83 11.49
C THR A 130 1.48 16.06 10.16
N LYS A 131 2.78 16.38 10.18
CA LYS A 131 3.57 16.63 8.97
C LYS A 131 3.64 15.40 8.06
N VAL A 132 3.97 14.22 8.58
CA VAL A 132 4.07 13.01 7.75
C VAL A 132 2.72 12.58 7.19
N LEU A 133 1.62 12.80 7.95
CA LEU A 133 0.27 12.52 7.45
C LEU A 133 -0.17 13.53 6.39
N ASP A 134 0.21 14.80 6.50
CA ASP A 134 -0.10 15.79 5.48
C ASP A 134 0.66 15.51 4.18
N ASP A 135 1.92 15.09 4.27
CA ASP A 135 2.70 14.69 3.10
C ASP A 135 2.12 13.41 2.46
N PHE A 136 1.69 12.42 3.26
CA PHE A 136 0.94 11.25 2.76
C PHE A 136 -0.37 11.66 2.07
N LYS A 137 -1.20 12.52 2.68
CA LYS A 137 -2.48 12.97 2.11
C LYS A 137 -2.30 13.64 0.75
N LYS A 138 -1.29 14.51 0.62
CA LYS A 138 -0.97 15.18 -0.65
C LYS A 138 -0.64 14.15 -1.73
N GLN A 139 0.24 13.19 -1.42
CA GLN A 139 0.61 12.15 -2.37
C GLN A 139 -0.59 11.25 -2.73
N ARG A 140 -1.38 10.83 -1.74
CA ARG A 140 -2.58 10.02 -1.95
C ARG A 140 -3.63 10.73 -2.81
N ALA A 141 -3.80 12.04 -2.63
CA ALA A 141 -4.70 12.84 -3.46
C ALA A 141 -4.26 12.83 -4.95
N ILE A 142 -2.96 12.96 -5.22
CA ILE A 142 -2.40 12.88 -6.59
C ILE A 142 -2.67 11.50 -7.20
N THR A 143 -2.44 10.42 -6.45
CA THR A 143 -2.70 9.04 -6.92
C THR A 143 -4.19 8.83 -7.22
N LEU A 144 -5.08 9.27 -6.33
CA LEU A 144 -6.52 9.14 -6.51
C LEU A 144 -7.03 9.96 -7.69
N ASP A 145 -6.50 11.17 -7.89
CA ASP A 145 -6.83 12.00 -9.05
C ASP A 145 -6.42 11.30 -10.35
N PHE A 146 -5.19 10.78 -10.42
CA PHE A 146 -4.71 10.00 -11.56
C PHE A 146 -5.64 8.81 -11.86
N ILE A 147 -6.01 8.03 -10.85
CA ILE A 147 -6.94 6.90 -11.03
C ILE A 147 -8.27 7.40 -11.60
N LYS A 148 -8.88 8.42 -10.99
CA LYS A 148 -10.19 8.97 -11.42
C LYS A 148 -10.16 9.49 -12.86
N ASN A 149 -9.07 10.11 -13.28
CA ASN A 149 -8.98 10.75 -14.59
C ASN A 149 -8.44 9.82 -15.70
N THR A 150 -8.00 8.61 -15.36
CA THR A 150 -7.51 7.64 -16.36
C THR A 150 -8.60 6.64 -16.76
N PRO A 151 -8.86 6.41 -18.06
CA PRO A 151 -9.78 5.35 -18.51
C PRO A 151 -9.35 3.97 -18.01
N LEU A 152 -10.33 3.15 -17.60
CA LEU A 152 -10.05 1.81 -17.07
C LEU A 152 -9.35 0.93 -18.12
N ASP A 153 -9.78 1.01 -19.38
CA ASP A 153 -9.17 0.23 -20.46
C ASP A 153 -7.69 0.61 -20.67
N ASP A 154 -7.35 1.89 -20.56
CA ASP A 154 -5.94 2.31 -20.66
C ASP A 154 -5.11 1.71 -19.52
N LEU A 155 -5.62 1.71 -18.29
CA LEU A 155 -4.95 1.07 -17.15
C LEU A 155 -4.75 -0.44 -17.36
N ARG A 156 -5.61 -1.09 -18.14
CA ARG A 156 -5.55 -2.53 -18.43
C ARG A 156 -4.76 -2.87 -19.69
N ASN A 157 -4.59 -1.91 -20.59
CA ASN A 157 -3.96 -2.12 -21.89
C ASN A 157 -2.50 -1.65 -21.93
N HIS A 158 -1.97 -1.09 -20.85
CA HIS A 158 -0.53 -0.82 -20.71
C HIS A 158 0.10 -1.82 -19.75
N LEU A 159 0.89 -2.74 -20.30
CA LEU A 159 1.56 -3.80 -19.57
C LEU A 159 3.08 -3.63 -19.58
N THR A 160 3.68 -3.98 -18.45
CA THR A 160 5.12 -4.03 -18.23
C THR A 160 5.52 -5.39 -17.64
N ILE A 161 6.83 -5.65 -17.62
CA ILE A 161 7.42 -6.80 -16.92
C ILE A 161 7.98 -6.30 -15.59
N THR A 162 7.50 -6.88 -14.50
CA THR A 162 7.96 -6.59 -13.14
C THR A 162 9.36 -7.16 -12.88
N PRO A 163 10.06 -6.73 -11.81
CA PRO A 163 11.33 -7.34 -11.41
C PRO A 163 11.27 -8.85 -11.16
N ALA A 164 10.08 -9.38 -10.82
CA ALA A 164 9.82 -10.82 -10.68
C ALA A 164 9.74 -11.56 -12.03
N LYS A 165 9.97 -10.87 -13.16
CA LYS A 165 9.85 -11.39 -14.53
C LYS A 165 8.43 -11.84 -14.90
N GLU A 166 7.43 -11.21 -14.29
CA GLU A 166 6.02 -11.44 -14.57
C GLU A 166 5.35 -10.17 -15.13
N TYR A 167 4.34 -10.35 -15.98
CA TYR A 167 3.58 -9.23 -16.51
C TYR A 167 2.65 -8.62 -15.46
N ALA A 168 2.57 -7.29 -15.45
CA ALA A 168 1.56 -6.53 -14.72
C ALA A 168 1.04 -5.40 -15.63
N ASP A 169 -0.27 -5.18 -15.59
CA ASP A 169 -0.88 -3.99 -16.17
C ASP A 169 -0.77 -2.79 -15.19
N ALA A 170 -0.95 -1.57 -15.71
CA ALA A 170 -0.94 -0.36 -14.89
C ALA A 170 -1.96 -0.41 -13.74
N TYR A 171 -3.11 -1.06 -13.95
CA TYR A 171 -4.10 -1.31 -12.89
C TYR A 171 -3.51 -2.10 -11.71
N ARG A 172 -2.82 -3.21 -11.98
CA ARG A 172 -2.16 -4.02 -10.94
C ARG A 172 -1.00 -3.29 -10.30
N MET A 173 -0.27 -2.46 -11.05
CA MET A 173 0.73 -1.55 -10.48
C MET A 173 0.11 -0.58 -9.46
N LEU A 174 -1.09 -0.06 -9.70
CA LEU A 174 -1.82 0.76 -8.73
C LEU A 174 -2.29 -0.07 -7.53
N LEU A 175 -2.72 -1.33 -7.72
CA LEU A 175 -3.01 -2.23 -6.60
C LEU A 175 -1.78 -2.50 -5.73
N TYR A 176 -0.59 -2.63 -6.34
CA TYR A 176 0.66 -2.76 -5.59
C TYR A 176 0.91 -1.57 -4.66
N ILE A 177 0.59 -0.35 -5.09
CA ILE A 177 0.71 0.85 -4.24
C ILE A 177 -0.17 0.73 -3.00
N ALA A 178 -1.45 0.41 -3.16
CA ALA A 178 -2.37 0.28 -2.03
C ALA A 178 -2.01 -0.91 -1.12
N GLY A 179 -1.60 -2.04 -1.71
CA GLY A 179 -1.11 -3.21 -0.98
C GLY A 179 0.17 -2.90 -0.18
N HIS A 180 1.09 -2.13 -0.74
CA HIS A 180 2.29 -1.65 -0.05
C HIS A 180 1.94 -0.81 1.18
N SER A 181 0.97 0.11 1.04
CA SER A 181 0.45 0.89 2.17
C SER A 181 -0.08 -0.02 3.28
N LEU A 182 -0.91 -1.02 2.94
CA LEU A 182 -1.48 -1.97 3.91
C LEU A 182 -0.40 -2.78 4.63
N ARG A 183 0.62 -3.23 3.90
CA ARG A 183 1.77 -3.96 4.43
C ARG A 183 2.54 -3.15 5.48
N HIS A 184 2.73 -1.85 5.25
CA HIS A 184 3.42 -0.99 6.23
C HIS A 184 2.49 -0.52 7.35
N THR A 185 1.17 -0.50 7.15
CA THR A 185 0.22 -0.39 8.25
C THR A 185 0.34 -1.59 9.21
N GLU A 186 0.47 -2.81 8.70
CA GLU A 186 0.73 -4.00 9.54
C GLU A 186 2.07 -3.88 10.29
N GLN A 187 3.10 -3.29 9.66
CA GLN A 187 4.36 -3.00 10.35
C GLN A 187 4.19 -2.00 11.49
N ILE A 188 3.34 -0.99 11.32
CA ILE A 188 3.01 -0.02 12.38
C ILE A 188 2.32 -0.73 13.54
N GLU A 189 1.39 -1.64 13.27
CA GLU A 189 0.74 -2.47 14.30
C GLU A 189 1.76 -3.35 15.04
N GLU A 190 2.72 -3.95 14.34
CA GLU A 190 3.83 -4.71 14.95
C GLU A 190 4.65 -3.82 15.92
N VAL A 191 4.98 -2.58 15.53
CA VAL A 191 5.72 -1.63 16.38
C VAL A 191 4.90 -1.24 17.61
N LYS A 192 3.60 -0.97 17.45
CA LYS A 192 2.66 -0.67 18.55
C LYS A 192 2.51 -1.87 19.52
N GLY A 193 2.66 -3.08 19.01
CA GLY A 193 2.58 -4.33 19.79
C GLY A 193 3.83 -4.65 20.61
N ALA A 194 4.92 -3.90 20.46
CA ALA A 194 6.14 -4.13 21.23
C ALA A 194 5.88 -3.93 22.74
N SER A 195 6.43 -4.82 23.58
CA SER A 195 6.26 -4.75 25.04
C SER A 195 6.81 -3.47 25.67
N THR A 196 7.76 -2.81 24.99
CA THR A 196 8.41 -1.56 25.37
C THR A 196 7.79 -0.33 24.70
N PHE A 197 6.68 -0.48 23.97
CA PHE A 197 6.00 0.63 23.33
C PHE A 197 5.54 1.67 24.38
N PRO A 198 5.80 2.98 24.19
CA PRO A 198 5.47 3.99 25.19
C PRO A 198 3.98 4.05 25.49
N LYS A 199 3.62 4.12 26.76
CA LYS A 199 2.27 4.44 27.20
C LYS A 199 1.99 5.92 26.97
N LYS A 200 0.73 6.26 26.71
CA LYS A 200 0.27 7.66 26.78
C LYS A 200 0.12 8.10 28.23
#